data_AF-A0A7C2AGH4-F1
#
_entry.id   AF-A0A7C2AGH4-F1
#
_cell.length_a   1.000
_cell.length_b   1.000
_cell.length_c   1.000
_cell.angle_alpha   90.00
_cell.angle_beta   90.00
_cell.angle_gamma   90.00
#
_symmetry.space_group_name_H-M   'P 1'
#
loop_
_entity.id
_entity.type
_entity.pdbx_description
1 polymer ?
#
loop_
_entity_poly.entity_id
_entity_poly.type
_entity_poly.pdbx_seq_one_letter_code
_entity_poly.pdbx_strand_id
1 'polypeptide(L)' 'MYRIRIGKYRLIYFVDKNNKMIHILKIETRQKAYR' A
#
# COMPACT_ATOMS: atom_id res chain seq x y z
N MET A 1 -7.18 -3.66 -6.70
CA MET A 1 -5.95 -3.09 -6.08
C MET A 1 -6.38 -2.09 -5.01
N TYR A 2 -5.93 -2.30 -3.77
CA TYR A 2 -6.33 -1.50 -2.60
C TYR A 2 -5.16 -0.67 -2.10
N ARG A 3 -5.48 0.43 -1.39
CA ARG A 3 -4.49 1.31 -0.78
C ARG A 3 -4.89 1.66 0.63
N ILE A 4 -4.02 1.43 1.60
CA ILE A 4 -4.20 1.85 2.99
C ILE A 4 -3.17 2.91 3.38
N ARG A 5 -3.58 3.82 4.26
CA ARG A 5 -2.70 4.83 4.84
C ARG A 5 -2.30 4.39 6.24
N ILE A 6 -0.99 4.36 6.47
CA ILE A 6 -0.40 4.06 7.78
C ILE A 6 0.50 5.23 8.14
N GLY A 7 -0.03 6.19 8.91
CA GLY A 7 0.66 7.43 9.25
C GLY A 7 1.08 8.24 8.01
N LYS A 8 2.41 8.29 7.77
CA LYS A 8 3.05 8.97 6.62
C LYS A 8 3.23 8.06 5.40
N TYR A 9 2.90 6.79 5.50
CA TYR A 9 3.07 5.80 4.44
C TYR A 9 1.75 5.50 3.71
N ARG A 10 1.87 5.12 2.45
CA ARG A 10 0.80 4.53 1.64
C ARG A 10 1.24 3.13 1.24
N LEU A 11 0.46 2.14 1.64
CA LEU A 11 0.68 0.75 1.27
C LEU A 11 -0.29 0.40 0.16
N ILE A 12 0.24 -0.10 -0.96
CA ILE A 12 -0.53 -0.63 -2.07
C ILE A 12 -0.49 -2.15 -1.97
N TYR A 13 -1.65 -2.78 -1.98
CA TYR A 13 -1.77 -4.23 -1.83
C TYR A 13 -2.97 -4.76 -2.65
N PHE A 14 -3.01 -6.07 -2.85
CA PHE A 14 -4.22 -6.75 -3.29
C PHE A 14 -4.52 -7.95 -2.39
N VAL A 15 -5.80 -8.32 -2.33
CA VAL A 15 -6.27 -9.47 -1.55
C VAL A 15 -6.56 -10.59 -2.53
N ASP A 16 -5.79 -11.66 -2.44
CA ASP A 16 -6.12 -12.93 -3.06
C ASP A 16 -7.10 -13.67 -2.16
N LYS A 17 -8.37 -13.68 -2.55
CA LYS A 17 -9.44 -14.34 -1.79
C LYS A 17 -9.36 -15.86 -1.87
N ASN A 18 -8.78 -16.42 -2.94
CA ASN A 18 -8.69 -17.86 -3.12
C ASN A 18 -7.68 -18.45 -2.14
N ASN A 19 -6.53 -17.80 -2.02
CA ASN A 19 -5.45 -18.21 -1.12
C ASN A 19 -5.53 -17.55 0.26
N LYS A 20 -6.55 -16.72 0.50
CA LYS A 20 -6.72 -15.90 1.72
C LYS A 20 -5.44 -15.11 2.06
N MET A 21 -4.76 -14.61 1.04
CA MET A 21 -3.45 -13.99 1.15
C MET A 21 -3.50 -12.51 0.76
N ILE A 22 -2.75 -11.69 1.47
CA ILE A 22 -2.59 -10.27 1.15
C ILE A 22 -1.21 -10.09 0.54
N HIS A 23 -1.17 -9.65 -0.71
CA HIS A 23 0.07 -9.37 -1.42
C HIS A 23 0.35 -7.87 -1.38
N ILE A 24 1.48 -7.51 -0.78
CA ILE A 24 1.98 -6.14 -0.74
C ILE A 24 2.72 -5.87 -2.04
N LEU A 25 2.30 -4.84 -2.78
CA LEU A 25 2.92 -4.45 -4.05
C LEU A 25 3.98 -3.37 -3.83
N LYS A 26 3.67 -2.35 -3.03
CA LYS A 26 4.55 -1.19 -2.85
C LYS A 26 4.26 -0.47 -1.54
N ILE A 27 5.31 0.02 -0.91
CA ILE A 27 5.24 0.95 0.22
C ILE A 27 5.78 2.29 -0.24
N GLU A 28 4.96 3.33 -0.17
CA GLU A 28 5.35 4.69 -0.52
C GLU A 28 5.38 5.58 0.72
N THR A 29 6.42 6.40 0.85
CA THR A 29 6.48 7.47 1.84
C THR A 29 5.84 8.73 1.26
N ARG A 30 5.06 9.46 2.07
CA ARG A 30 4.75 10.86 1.76
C ARG A 30 5.96 11.71 2.11
N GLN A 31 6.99 11.69 1.27
CA GLN A 31 7.86 12.86 1.17
C GLN A 31 7.02 13.97 0.51
N LYS A 32 7.06 15.18 1.09
CA LYS A 32 6.39 16.36 0.51
C LYS A 32 6.83 16.45 -0.96
N ALA A 33 5.88 16.45 -1.89
CA ALA A 33 6.14 16.87 -3.25
C ALA A 33 6.41 18.39 -3.22
N TYR A 34 7.65 18.75 -2.90
CA TYR A 34 8.14 20.11 -3.04
C TYR A 34 9.64 20.06 -3.31
N ARG A 35 9.98 20.07 -4.59
CA ARG A 35 11.20 20.64 -5.16
C ARG A 35 10.77 21.42 -6.39
#